data_AF-A0A7I8J7H8-F1
#
_entry.id   AF-A0A7I8J7H8-F1
#
_cell.length_a   1.000
_cell.length_b   1.000
_cell.length_c   1.000
_cell.angle_alpha   90.00
_cell.angle_beta   90.00
_cell.angle_gamma   90.00
#
_symmetry.space_group_name_H-M   'P 1'
#
loop_
_entity.id
_entity.type
_entity.pdbx_description
1 polymer ?
#
loop_
_entity_poly.entity_id
_entity_poly.type
_entity_poly.pdbx_seq_one_letter_code
_entity_poly.pdbx_strand_id
1 'polypeptide(L)'
;MFDESEINGPDIWNKTWYPKAADHVNTEKTWYVVDATDKILGRLASTIAIHIRGKNLATYTPSVDMGAYVIVRTQKLYRRHSGRPGGMTVETFDQLQNRIPERIIEHAVRGMLPKGRLGRELFTHLKVYEGPDHPHEAQQPIPLPSGTREFKSRSRSELTCERIC
;
A
#
# COMPACT_ATOMS: atom_id res chain seq x y z
N MET A 1 31.67 11.87 -9.88
CA MET A 1 30.52 11.13 -10.45
C MET A 1 30.87 9.68 -10.78
N PHE A 2 32.15 9.31 -10.65
CA PHE A 2 32.64 7.94 -10.49
C PHE A 2 33.60 7.99 -9.30
N ASP A 3 33.69 6.91 -8.54
CA ASP A 3 34.82 6.73 -7.64
C ASP A 3 35.99 6.16 -8.45
N GLU A 4 37.23 6.53 -8.10
CA GLU A 4 38.45 6.09 -8.83
C GLU A 4 38.54 4.55 -8.93
N SER A 5 37.92 3.83 -8.00
CA SER A 5 37.83 2.37 -7.99
C SER A 5 36.95 1.78 -9.10
N GLU A 6 36.00 2.53 -9.66
CA GLU A 6 35.06 2.01 -10.66
C GLU A 6 35.59 2.12 -12.10
N ILE A 7 36.63 2.92 -12.32
CA ILE A 7 37.22 3.17 -13.65
C ILE A 7 37.87 1.91 -14.21
N ASN A 8 38.50 1.10 -13.35
CA ASN A 8 39.13 -0.18 -13.73
C ASN A 8 38.18 -1.38 -13.61
N GLY A 9 36.90 -1.13 -13.29
CA GLY A 9 35.90 -2.14 -13.04
C GLY A 9 35.17 -2.63 -14.31
N PRO A 10 34.20 -3.54 -14.16
CA PRO A 10 33.33 -3.94 -15.26
C PRO A 10 32.46 -2.77 -15.73
N ASP A 11 32.15 -2.74 -17.03
CA ASP A 11 31.29 -1.72 -17.63
C ASP A 11 29.85 -1.81 -17.09
N ILE A 12 29.55 -0.90 -16.16
CA ILE A 12 28.24 -0.72 -15.53
C ILE A 12 27.40 0.35 -16.22
N TRP A 13 27.96 1.11 -17.18
CA TRP A 13 27.31 2.31 -17.74
C TRP A 13 26.61 2.00 -19.06
N ASN A 14 27.21 1.16 -19.91
CA ASN A 14 26.55 0.72 -21.15
C ASN A 14 25.63 -0.49 -20.92
N LYS A 15 25.59 -1.03 -19.69
CA LYS A 15 24.72 -2.15 -19.31
C LYS A 15 23.62 -1.67 -18.37
N THR A 16 22.49 -2.37 -18.38
CA THR A 16 21.41 -2.10 -17.44
C THR A 16 21.90 -2.31 -16.01
N TRP A 17 21.73 -1.29 -15.18
CA TRP A 17 22.07 -1.35 -13.77
C TRP A 17 21.25 -2.44 -13.07
N TYR A 18 21.92 -3.22 -12.21
CA TYR A 18 21.31 -4.25 -11.40
C TYR A 18 21.72 -4.06 -9.93
N PRO A 19 20.78 -4.11 -8.98
CA PRO A 19 21.06 -3.84 -7.57
C PRO A 19 21.99 -4.89 -6.98
N LYS A 20 22.95 -4.43 -6.18
CA LYS A 20 23.84 -5.27 -5.37
C LYS A 20 23.18 -5.60 -4.04
N ALA A 21 23.77 -6.55 -3.30
CA ALA A 21 23.30 -6.94 -1.97
C ALA A 21 23.22 -5.78 -0.97
N ALA A 22 24.12 -4.79 -1.10
CA ALA A 22 24.13 -3.61 -0.25
C ALA A 22 22.92 -2.70 -0.47
N ASP A 23 22.32 -2.69 -1.66
CA ASP A 23 21.29 -1.70 -2.03
C ASP A 23 19.90 -2.04 -1.47
N HIS A 24 19.67 -3.28 -1.03
CA HIS A 24 18.34 -3.77 -0.63
C HIS A 24 18.33 -4.37 0.78
N VAL A 25 19.20 -3.88 1.66
CA VAL A 25 19.23 -4.28 3.06
C VAL A 25 17.93 -3.88 3.75
N ASN A 26 17.27 -4.83 4.41
CA ASN A 26 15.95 -4.62 5.02
C ASN A 26 15.94 -3.50 6.08
N THR A 27 17.07 -3.23 6.73
CA THR A 27 17.22 -2.22 7.79
C THR A 27 17.03 -0.79 7.26
N GLU A 28 17.38 -0.52 6.00
CA GLU A 28 17.40 0.83 5.42
C GLU A 28 16.08 1.19 4.72
N LYS A 29 15.13 0.26 4.68
CA LYS A 29 13.86 0.45 4.00
C LYS A 29 13.01 1.50 4.70
N THR A 30 12.38 2.34 3.89
CA THR A 30 11.46 3.36 4.39
C THR A 30 10.18 2.72 4.95
N TRP A 31 9.62 3.35 5.97
CA TRP A 31 8.36 2.97 6.57
C TRP A 31 7.31 4.01 6.21
N TYR A 32 6.16 3.55 5.73
CA TYR A 32 5.01 4.40 5.45
C TYR A 32 3.86 4.11 6.39
N VAL A 33 3.13 5.15 6.79
CA VAL A 33 1.86 5.04 7.51
C VAL A 33 0.71 5.51 6.64
N VAL A 34 -0.39 4.76 6.69
CA VAL A 34 -1.61 5.01 5.93
C VAL A 34 -2.80 4.94 6.88
N ASP A 35 -3.58 6.02 6.95
CA ASP A 35 -4.90 5.99 7.55
C ASP A 35 -5.92 5.52 6.49
N ALA A 36 -6.56 4.38 6.74
CA ALA A 36 -7.57 3.82 5.85
C ALA A 36 -8.96 4.47 6.03
N THR A 37 -9.11 5.40 6.98
CA THR A 37 -10.38 6.08 7.25
C THR A 37 -10.86 6.84 6.01
N ASP A 38 -12.09 6.55 5.58
CA ASP A 38 -12.75 7.13 4.39
C ASP A 38 -12.02 6.95 3.04
N LYS A 39 -11.12 5.96 2.95
CA LYS A 39 -10.48 5.59 1.69
C LYS A 39 -11.19 4.43 1.02
N ILE A 40 -11.24 4.45 -0.32
CA ILE A 40 -11.78 3.34 -1.12
C ILE A 40 -10.75 2.20 -1.11
N LEU A 41 -11.13 1.03 -0.58
CA LEU A 41 -10.27 -0.15 -0.39
C LEU A 41 -9.41 -0.48 -1.60
N GLY A 42 -10.00 -0.59 -2.80
CA GLY A 42 -9.28 -0.98 -4.01
C GLY A 42 -8.24 0.06 -4.45
N ARG A 43 -8.56 1.35 -4.34
CA ARG A 43 -7.62 2.42 -4.70
C ARG A 43 -6.46 2.48 -3.69
N LEU A 44 -6.79 2.36 -2.40
CA LEU A 44 -5.83 2.30 -1.32
C LEU A 44 -4.86 1.13 -1.50
N ALA A 45 -5.39 -0.08 -1.69
CA ALA A 45 -4.61 -1.29 -1.87
C ALA A 45 -3.68 -1.22 -3.09
N SER A 46 -4.13 -0.58 -4.18
CA SER A 46 -3.30 -0.38 -5.38
C SER A 46 -2.09 0.50 -5.08
N THR A 47 -2.31 1.63 -4.38
CA THR A 47 -1.22 2.52 -3.99
C THR A 47 -0.25 1.84 -3.02
N ILE A 48 -0.77 1.08 -2.04
CA ILE A 48 0.05 0.30 -1.10
C ILE A 48 0.90 -0.72 -1.86
N ALA A 49 0.32 -1.48 -2.79
CA ALA A 49 1.04 -2.49 -3.56
C ALA A 49 2.17 -1.88 -4.42
N ILE A 50 2.00 -0.66 -4.94
CA ILE A 50 3.05 0.06 -5.69
C ILE A 50 4.26 0.36 -4.80
N HIS A 51 4.02 0.81 -3.55
CA HIS A 51 5.07 1.19 -2.60
C HIS A 51 5.78 -0.03 -2.02
N ILE A 52 5.01 -1.08 -1.65
CA ILE A 52 5.59 -2.37 -1.22
C ILE A 52 6.43 -2.98 -2.33
N ARG A 53 6.02 -2.80 -3.60
CA ARG A 53 6.78 -3.33 -4.73
C ARG A 53 8.01 -2.46 -5.10
N GLY A 54 8.08 -1.22 -4.62
CA GLY A 54 9.13 -0.27 -4.99
C GLY A 54 9.00 0.29 -6.41
N LYS A 55 7.84 0.18 -7.07
CA LYS A 55 7.63 0.68 -8.44
C LYS A 55 7.74 2.20 -8.56
N ASN A 56 7.66 2.90 -7.44
CA ASN A 56 7.85 4.33 -7.33
C ASN A 56 9.33 4.76 -7.36
N LEU A 57 10.27 3.83 -7.15
CA LEU A 57 11.70 4.12 -7.14
C LEU A 57 12.32 3.93 -8.53
N ALA A 58 13.28 4.79 -8.89
CA ALA A 58 14.04 4.67 -10.13
C ALA A 58 14.93 3.41 -10.15
N THR A 59 15.29 2.89 -8.98
CA THR A 59 16.08 1.65 -8.78
C THR A 59 15.23 0.38 -8.84
N TYR A 60 13.97 0.46 -9.28
CA TYR A 60 13.06 -0.68 -9.35
C TYR A 60 13.63 -1.84 -10.19
N THR A 61 13.70 -3.01 -9.58
CA THR A 61 14.12 -4.25 -10.25
C THR A 61 13.09 -5.35 -10.00
N PRO A 62 12.57 -6.05 -11.03
CA PRO A 62 11.53 -7.05 -10.84
C PRO A 62 11.94 -8.29 -10.02
N SER A 63 13.22 -8.64 -9.99
CA SER A 63 13.71 -9.83 -9.26
C SER A 63 14.08 -9.54 -7.80
N VAL A 64 14.22 -8.28 -7.41
CA VAL A 64 14.72 -7.87 -6.09
C VAL A 64 13.69 -7.02 -5.38
N ASP A 65 13.67 -7.10 -4.05
CA ASP A 65 12.81 -6.29 -3.21
C ASP A 65 13.46 -4.96 -2.82
N MET A 66 13.18 -3.93 -3.61
CA MET A 66 13.53 -2.52 -3.34
C MET A 66 12.39 -1.76 -2.65
N GLY A 67 11.37 -2.47 -2.16
CA GLY A 67 10.16 -1.87 -1.64
C GLY A 67 10.32 -1.24 -0.26
N ALA A 68 9.19 -0.74 0.24
CA ALA A 68 9.04 -0.14 1.56
C ALA A 68 8.12 -0.96 2.45
N TYR A 69 8.20 -0.72 3.76
CA TYR A 69 7.23 -1.21 4.73
C TYR A 69 6.02 -0.28 4.76
N VAL A 70 4.81 -0.85 4.86
CA VAL A 70 3.58 -0.07 4.92
C VAL A 70 2.74 -0.50 6.10
N ILE A 71 2.43 0.45 6.97
CA ILE A 71 1.54 0.32 8.11
C ILE A 71 0.17 0.89 7.75
N VAL A 72 -0.89 0.12 7.95
CA VAL A 72 -2.26 0.54 7.69
C VAL A 72 -3.07 0.52 8.98
N ARG A 73 -3.74 1.64 9.27
CA ARG A 73 -4.63 1.82 10.42
C ARG A 73 -6.08 1.79 9.95
N THR A 74 -6.96 1.08 10.66
CA THR A 74 -8.37 0.91 10.31
C THR A 74 -9.29 1.39 11.43
N GLN A 75 -10.31 2.23 11.13
CA GLN A 75 -11.22 2.82 12.14
C GLN A 75 -12.74 2.61 11.91
N LYS A 76 -13.20 1.86 10.89
CA LYS A 76 -14.64 1.88 10.49
C LYS A 76 -15.44 0.60 10.80
N LEU A 77 -16.62 0.78 11.42
CA LEU A 77 -17.64 -0.22 11.81
C LEU A 77 -18.95 -0.05 11.02
N TYR A 78 -19.57 -1.12 10.49
CA TYR A 78 -20.97 -1.11 9.98
C TYR A 78 -21.73 -2.46 10.12
N ARG A 79 -23.07 -2.40 9.98
CA ARG A 79 -24.13 -3.31 10.52
C ARG A 79 -24.97 -4.08 9.45
N ARG A 80 -25.30 -5.36 9.79
CA ARG A 80 -26.43 -6.33 9.48
C ARG A 80 -27.19 -6.31 8.12
N HIS A 81 -27.68 -7.40 7.51
CA HIS A 81 -28.54 -8.53 7.96
C HIS A 81 -28.53 -9.70 6.93
N SER A 82 -28.67 -10.98 7.29
CA SER A 82 -28.29 -12.12 6.41
C SER A 82 -29.36 -13.18 6.06
N GLY A 83 -30.67 -12.87 6.09
CA GLY A 83 -31.72 -13.90 6.07
C GLY A 83 -31.78 -14.82 4.83
N ARG A 84 -31.08 -15.98 4.82
CA ARG A 84 -31.52 -17.27 4.22
C ARG A 84 -30.51 -18.44 4.38
N PRO A 85 -30.96 -19.72 4.34
CA PRO A 85 -30.11 -20.91 4.51
C PRO A 85 -29.69 -21.62 3.20
N GLY A 86 -28.50 -22.28 3.22
CA GLY A 86 -28.02 -23.22 2.18
C GLY A 86 -26.49 -23.42 2.04
N GLY A 87 -25.82 -24.08 3.00
CA GLY A 87 -24.59 -24.90 2.83
C GLY A 87 -23.24 -24.31 2.38
N MET A 88 -23.16 -23.06 1.92
CA MET A 88 -21.90 -22.37 1.58
C MET A 88 -21.51 -21.42 2.73
N THR A 89 -20.28 -21.48 3.23
CA THR A 89 -19.76 -20.48 4.18
C THR A 89 -19.41 -19.20 3.42
N VAL A 90 -20.43 -18.42 3.07
CA VAL A 90 -20.28 -17.07 2.55
C VAL A 90 -20.19 -16.12 3.74
N GLU A 91 -18.97 -15.71 4.09
CA GLU A 91 -18.80 -14.59 5.01
C GLU A 91 -19.10 -13.30 4.24
N THR A 92 -20.07 -12.52 4.72
CA THR A 92 -20.30 -11.19 4.14
C THR A 92 -19.14 -10.26 4.48
N PHE A 93 -18.90 -9.24 3.65
CA PHE A 93 -17.88 -8.22 3.91
C PHE A 93 -18.01 -7.65 5.33
N ASP A 94 -19.24 -7.42 5.78
CA ASP A 94 -19.52 -6.90 7.12
C ASP A 94 -19.20 -7.91 8.23
N GLN A 95 -19.45 -9.20 8.02
CA GLN A 95 -19.09 -10.23 8.99
C GLN A 95 -17.57 -10.37 9.12
N LEU A 96 -16.85 -10.29 8.00
CA LEU A 96 -15.38 -10.34 7.99
C LEU A 96 -14.79 -9.09 8.64
N GLN A 97 -15.37 -7.90 8.39
CA GLN A 97 -14.95 -6.64 8.99
C GLN A 97 -15.18 -6.63 10.52
N ASN A 98 -16.29 -7.17 11.00
CA ASN A 98 -16.58 -7.24 12.44
C ASN A 98 -15.74 -8.30 13.18
N ARG A 99 -15.31 -9.37 12.48
CA ARG A 99 -14.51 -10.45 13.08
C ARG A 99 -13.02 -10.17 13.03
N ILE A 100 -12.51 -9.83 11.84
CA ILE A 100 -11.08 -9.64 11.54
C ILE A 100 -10.94 -8.59 10.42
N PRO A 101 -11.02 -7.29 10.74
CA PRO A 101 -10.96 -6.22 9.74
C PRO A 101 -9.63 -6.19 8.97
N GLU A 102 -8.54 -6.62 9.62
CA GLU A 102 -7.21 -6.70 9.04
C GLU A 102 -7.17 -7.56 7.77
N ARG A 103 -7.91 -8.69 7.79
CA ARG A 103 -7.92 -9.67 6.72
C ARG A 103 -8.48 -9.11 5.41
N ILE A 104 -9.33 -8.09 5.46
CA ILE A 104 -9.90 -7.45 4.26
C ILE A 104 -8.80 -6.71 3.49
N ILE A 105 -7.99 -5.93 4.20
CA ILE A 105 -6.90 -5.15 3.59
C ILE A 105 -5.79 -6.10 3.15
N GLU A 106 -5.42 -7.06 3.99
CA GLU A 106 -4.45 -8.08 3.65
C GLU A 106 -4.85 -8.84 2.39
N HIS A 107 -6.11 -9.26 2.29
CA HIS A 107 -6.58 -10.02 1.15
C HIS A 107 -6.57 -9.17 -0.14
N ALA A 108 -7.02 -7.91 -0.04
CA ALA A 108 -7.00 -6.98 -1.17
C ALA A 108 -5.57 -6.72 -1.68
N VAL A 109 -4.63 -6.41 -0.78
CA VAL A 109 -3.23 -6.14 -1.14
C VAL A 109 -2.53 -7.41 -1.65
N ARG A 110 -2.75 -8.55 -0.99
CA ARG A 110 -2.21 -9.85 -1.45
C ARG A 110 -2.69 -10.22 -2.84
N GLY A 111 -3.90 -9.80 -3.23
CA GLY A 111 -4.42 -9.91 -4.59
C GLY A 111 -3.58 -9.17 -5.63
N MET A 112 -3.06 -7.99 -5.27
CA MET A 112 -2.33 -7.08 -6.16
C MET A 112 -0.82 -7.33 -6.22
N LEU A 113 -0.26 -8.06 -5.26
CA LEU A 113 1.15 -8.47 -5.26
C LEU A 113 1.41 -9.67 -6.20
N PRO A 114 2.64 -9.79 -6.75
CA PRO A 114 3.01 -10.94 -7.58
C PRO A 114 2.84 -12.24 -6.81
N LYS A 115 2.48 -13.33 -7.51
CA LYS A 115 2.39 -14.66 -6.90
C LYS A 115 3.74 -15.35 -7.02
N GLY A 116 4.27 -15.90 -5.92
CA GLY A 116 5.55 -16.58 -5.90
C GLY A 116 6.27 -16.46 -4.56
N ARG A 117 7.56 -16.79 -4.54
CA ARG A 117 8.42 -16.65 -3.34
C ARG A 117 8.54 -15.18 -2.93
N LEU A 118 9.01 -14.34 -3.84
CA LEU A 118 9.14 -12.89 -3.65
C LEU A 118 7.81 -12.24 -3.23
N GLY A 119 6.70 -12.66 -3.81
CA GLY A 119 5.38 -12.15 -3.44
C GLY A 119 4.96 -12.44 -1.99
N ARG A 120 5.33 -13.61 -1.47
CA ARG A 120 5.08 -13.99 -0.07
C ARG A 120 5.98 -13.20 0.88
N GLU A 121 7.22 -12.97 0.49
CA GLU A 121 8.17 -12.13 1.24
C GLU A 121 7.66 -10.68 1.30
N LEU A 122 7.30 -10.10 0.15
CA LEU A 122 6.71 -8.75 0.07
C LEU A 122 5.46 -8.59 0.91
N PHE A 123 4.63 -9.63 1.01
CA PHE A 123 3.43 -9.57 1.84
C PHE A 123 3.76 -9.37 3.33
N THR A 124 4.92 -9.85 3.81
CA THR A 124 5.34 -9.63 5.20
C THR A 124 5.64 -8.16 5.53
N HIS A 125 5.82 -7.32 4.51
CA HIS A 125 6.11 -5.89 4.64
C HIS A 125 4.86 -5.05 4.90
N LEU A 126 3.68 -5.62 4.67
CA LEU A 126 2.41 -5.03 5.07
C LEU A 126 2.17 -5.32 6.56
N LYS A 127 1.92 -4.26 7.34
CA LYS A 127 1.46 -4.35 8.73
C LYS A 127 0.09 -3.68 8.82
N VAL A 128 -0.93 -4.44 9.22
CA VAL A 128 -2.28 -3.91 9.38
C VAL A 128 -2.62 -3.97 10.86
N TYR A 129 -3.18 -2.88 11.39
CA TYR A 129 -3.63 -2.80 12.76
C TYR A 129 -5.08 -2.35 12.82
N GLU A 130 -5.84 -2.98 13.72
CA GLU A 130 -7.12 -2.48 14.15
C GLU A 130 -6.94 -1.30 15.12
N GLY A 131 -7.55 -0.16 14.79
CA GLY A 131 -7.52 1.03 15.62
C GLY A 131 -6.50 2.10 15.22
N PRO A 132 -6.38 3.15 16.04
CA PRO A 132 -5.53 4.29 15.76
C PRO A 132 -4.06 4.06 16.11
N ASP A 133 -3.66 3.07 16.89
CA ASP A 133 -2.27 3.02 17.36
C ASP A 133 -1.48 1.91 16.68
N HIS A 134 -0.17 2.13 16.55
CA HIS A 134 0.77 1.13 16.05
C HIS A 134 2.03 1.08 16.93
N PRO A 135 2.61 -0.10 17.20
CA PRO A 135 3.80 -0.22 18.04
C PRO A 135 5.12 0.21 17.34
N HIS A 136 5.04 0.69 16.10
CA HIS A 136 6.20 0.96 15.24
C HIS A 136 6.66 2.43 15.21
N GLU A 137 6.64 3.10 16.36
CA GLU A 137 7.07 4.50 16.44
C GLU A 137 8.59 4.65 16.26
N ALA A 138 9.38 3.67 16.69
CA ALA A 138 10.83 3.69 16.58
C ALA A 138 11.34 3.72 15.12
N GLN A 139 10.51 3.29 14.17
CA GLN A 139 10.85 3.23 12.74
C GLN A 139 10.61 4.57 12.00
N GLN A 140 10.10 5.59 12.69
CA GLN A 140 9.82 6.93 12.14
C GLN A 140 9.04 6.90 10.81
N PRO A 141 7.81 6.35 10.81
CA PRO A 141 7.04 6.19 9.58
C PRO A 141 6.62 7.53 8.97
N ILE A 142 6.71 7.62 7.65
CA ILE A 142 6.36 8.79 6.85
C ILE A 142 4.92 8.62 6.33
N PRO A 143 4.07 9.66 6.29
CA PRO A 143 2.75 9.54 5.67
C PRO A 143 2.86 9.22 4.19
N LEU A 144 2.07 8.25 3.71
CA LEU A 144 2.13 7.83 2.31
C LEU A 144 1.55 8.90 1.36
N PRO A 145 2.27 9.31 0.30
CA PRO A 145 1.76 10.31 -0.64
C PRO A 145 0.64 9.73 -1.52
N SER A 146 -0.59 10.21 -1.32
CA SER A 146 -1.73 9.81 -2.16
C SER A 146 -1.80 10.66 -3.43
N GLY A 147 -1.22 10.18 -4.53
CA GLY A 147 -1.27 10.84 -5.86
C GLY A 147 -2.66 10.84 -6.54
N THR A 148 -3.75 10.73 -5.77
CA THR A 148 -5.10 10.72 -6.32
C THR A 148 -5.61 12.15 -6.41
N ARG A 149 -6.01 12.60 -7.60
CA ARG A 149 -6.81 13.83 -7.74
C ARG A 149 -8.11 13.62 -6.96
N GLU A 150 -8.20 14.20 -5.78
CA GLU A 150 -9.43 14.24 -5.01
C GLU A 150 -10.48 14.92 -5.89
N PHE A 151 -11.47 14.15 -6.37
CA PHE A 151 -12.66 14.72 -6.97
C PHE A 151 -13.41 15.40 -5.83
N LYS A 152 -13.09 16.66 -5.57
CA LYS A 152 -13.88 17.53 -4.70
C LYS A 152 -15.26 17.59 -5.36
N SER A 153 -16.21 16.82 -4.86
CA SER A 153 -17.62 16.94 -5.24
C SER A 153 -18.03 18.36 -4.86
N ARG A 154 -18.00 19.28 -5.83
CA ARG A 154 -18.63 20.59 -5.63
C ARG A 154 -20.08 20.32 -5.25
N SER A 155 -20.44 20.69 -4.04
CA SER A 155 -21.83 20.73 -3.59
C SER A 155 -22.63 21.52 -4.62
N ARG A 156 -23.54 20.86 -5.31
CA ARG A 156 -24.42 21.45 -6.34
C ARG A 156 -25.53 22.30 -5.72
N SER A 157 -25.26 22.96 -4.59
CA SER A 157 -26.21 23.74 -3.80
C SER A 157 -25.87 25.23 -3.69
N GLU A 158 -24.77 25.70 -4.27
CA GLU A 158 -24.41 27.14 -4.33
C GLU A 158 -24.60 27.75 -5.73
N LEU A 159 -25.27 27.04 -6.65
CA LEU A 159 -25.71 27.57 -7.94
C LEU A 159 -27.20 27.91 -7.90
N THR A 160 -27.63 28.67 -6.88
CA THR A 160 -28.89 29.40 -6.96
C THR A 160 -28.67 30.66 -7.78
N CYS A 161 -29.04 30.56 -9.06
CA CYS A 161 -29.80 31.57 -9.80
C CYS A 161 -29.82 33.00 -9.23
N GLU A 162 -28.72 33.74 -9.35
CA GLU A 162 -28.70 35.22 -9.29
C GLU A 162 -27.97 35.76 -10.52
N ARG A 163 -28.55 35.48 -11.70
CA ARG A 163 -28.28 36.18 -12.96
C ARG A 163 -29.33 35.74 -13.97
N ILE A 164 -30.44 36.45 -13.98
CA ILE A 164 -31.28 36.88 -15.12
C ILE A 164 -32.55 37.49 -14.47
N CYS A 165 -32.43 38.77 -14.11
CA CYS A 165 -33.43 39.81 -14.35
C CYS A 165 -32.64 40.96 -14.98
#